data_AF-A0A7R9C241-F1
#
_entry.id   AF-A0A7R9C241-F1
#
_cell.length_a   1.000
_cell.length_b   1.000
_cell.length_c   1.000
_cell.angle_alpha   90.00
_cell.angle_beta   90.00
_cell.angle_gamma   90.00
#
_symmetry.space_group_name_H-M   'P 1'
#
loop_
_entity.id
_entity.type
_entity.pdbx_description
1 polymer ?
#
loop_
_entity_poly.entity_id
_entity_poly.type
_entity_poly.pdbx_seq_one_letter_code
_entity_poly.pdbx_strand_id
1 'polypeptide(L)'
;MSGIQVLNQLGEPINLPTKAVSLRYPAHRASSDTVKRLLNGNNVTEDKKEMWMCPYSSSGDALIAIELPEAMNLGGIRIWNYNGSIEDTYRGAKLVRISLDDVLVSEECFIVRRGPGHTHYDFAQDVIFSKAGLAN
;
A
#
# COMPACT_ATOMS: atom_id res chain seq x y z
N MET A 1 6.14 -4.47 -1.67
CA MET A 1 5.56 -4.05 -0.37
C MET A 1 5.07 -5.27 0.39
N SER A 2 5.08 -5.26 1.72
CA SER A 2 4.58 -6.39 2.52
C SER A 2 3.11 -6.23 2.93
N GLY A 3 2.59 -5.01 3.06
CA GLY A 3 1.21 -4.81 3.50
C GLY A 3 0.65 -3.42 3.27
N ILE A 4 -0.68 -3.35 3.20
CA ILE A 4 -1.51 -2.15 3.17
C ILE A 4 -2.71 -2.40 4.10
N GLN A 5 -3.12 -1.39 4.84
CA GLN A 5 -4.34 -1.42 5.66
C GLN A 5 -5.08 -0.10 5.51
N VAL A 6 -6.35 -0.15 5.12
CA VAL A 6 -7.22 1.03 5.06
C VAL A 6 -7.66 1.39 6.48
N LEU A 7 -7.70 2.68 6.80
CA LEU A 7 -8.06 3.21 8.12
C LEU A 7 -9.33 4.06 8.04
N ASN A 8 -10.20 3.94 9.05
CA ASN A 8 -11.34 4.85 9.25
C ASN A 8 -10.89 6.22 9.81
N GLN A 9 -11.82 7.15 9.99
CA GLN A 9 -11.53 8.49 10.54
C GLN A 9 -10.98 8.49 11.98
N LEU A 10 -11.13 7.39 12.72
CA LEU A 10 -10.58 7.20 14.06
C LEU A 10 -9.16 6.60 14.03
N GLY A 11 -8.63 6.29 12.84
CA GLY A 11 -7.34 5.62 12.67
C GLY A 11 -7.39 4.10 12.91
N GLU A 12 -8.59 3.52 12.96
CA GLU A 12 -8.79 2.08 13.19
C GLU A 12 -8.82 1.33 11.85
N PRO A 13 -8.34 0.08 11.81
CA PRO A 13 -8.29 -0.71 10.59
C PRO A 13 -9.67 -1.11 10.08
N ILE A 14 -9.88 -0.96 8.77
CA ILE A 14 -11.04 -1.49 8.04
C ILE A 14 -10.66 -2.83 7.42
N ASN A 15 -11.31 -3.91 7.86
CA ASN A 15 -11.05 -5.24 7.33
C ASN A 15 -11.66 -5.39 5.92
N LEU A 16 -10.80 -5.40 4.91
CA LEU A 16 -11.18 -5.63 3.52
C LEU A 16 -10.80 -7.04 3.08
N PRO A 17 -11.63 -7.72 2.27
CA PRO A 17 -11.24 -9.00 1.71
C PRO A 17 -10.10 -8.81 0.71
N THR A 18 -9.21 -9.79 0.59
CA THR A 18 -8.05 -9.71 -0.33
C THR A 18 -8.42 -9.52 -1.80
N LYS A 19 -9.65 -9.84 -2.19
CA LYS A 19 -10.21 -9.56 -3.53
C LYS A 19 -10.46 -8.07 -3.80
N ALA A 20 -10.47 -7.23 -2.76
CA ALA A 20 -10.69 -5.78 -2.89
C ALA A 20 -9.49 -5.08 -3.55
N VAL A 21 -8.29 -5.66 -3.48
CA VAL A 21 -7.09 -5.07 -4.09
C VAL A 21 -6.82 -5.67 -5.46
N SER A 22 -6.48 -4.81 -6.42
CA SER A 22 -6.11 -5.20 -7.78
C SER A 22 -4.98 -4.33 -8.32
N LEU A 23 -4.23 -4.87 -9.29
CA LEU A 23 -3.19 -4.14 -10.00
C LEU A 23 -3.78 -3.55 -11.29
N ARG A 24 -3.75 -2.23 -11.43
CA ARG A 24 -4.19 -1.53 -12.66
C ARG A 24 -3.01 -1.31 -13.61
N TYR A 25 -1.82 -1.05 -13.07
CA TYR A 25 -0.63 -0.81 -13.88
C TYR A 25 0.66 -1.10 -13.11
N PRO A 26 1.76 -1.52 -13.76
CA PRO A 26 1.75 -2.26 -15.02
C PRO A 26 1.09 -3.62 -14.80
N ALA A 27 0.25 -4.07 -15.73
CA ALA A 27 -0.52 -5.31 -15.59
C ALA A 27 0.32 -6.56 -15.94
N HIS A 28 1.30 -6.89 -15.10
CA HIS A 28 2.04 -8.15 -15.23
C HIS A 28 1.30 -9.28 -14.48
N ARG A 29 1.02 -10.41 -15.15
CA ARG A 29 0.19 -11.50 -14.59
C ARG A 29 0.65 -11.99 -13.22
N ALA A 30 1.96 -12.28 -13.07
CA ALA A 30 2.49 -12.74 -11.79
C ALA A 30 2.36 -11.70 -10.65
N SER A 31 2.36 -10.41 -11.00
CA SER A 31 2.18 -9.32 -10.03
C SER A 31 0.72 -9.11 -9.69
N SER A 32 -0.18 -9.29 -10.66
CA SER A 32 -1.63 -9.29 -10.44
C SER A 32 -2.04 -10.41 -9.49
N ASP A 33 -1.48 -11.62 -9.63
CA ASP A 33 -1.82 -12.77 -8.77
C ASP A 33 -1.34 -12.59 -7.32
N THR A 34 -0.30 -11.78 -7.12
CA THR A 34 0.35 -11.57 -5.82
C THR A 34 -0.04 -10.25 -5.15
N VAL A 35 -0.73 -9.33 -5.83
CA VAL A 35 -1.17 -8.04 -5.27
C VAL A 35 -2.08 -8.22 -4.04
N LYS A 36 -2.84 -9.31 -4.01
CA LYS A 36 -3.69 -9.72 -2.88
C LYS A 36 -2.95 -9.90 -1.55
N ARG A 37 -1.63 -10.12 -1.60
CA ARG A 37 -0.77 -10.20 -0.40
C ARG A 37 -0.77 -8.89 0.38
N LEU A 38 -0.98 -7.76 -0.29
CA LEU A 38 -1.05 -6.46 0.38
C LEU A 38 -2.17 -6.37 1.41
N LEU A 39 -3.23 -7.17 1.30
CA LEU A 39 -4.37 -7.18 2.24
C LEU A 39 -4.49 -8.50 3.01
N ASN A 40 -3.46 -9.36 3.04
CA ASN A 40 -3.55 -10.67 3.71
C ASN A 40 -3.29 -10.63 5.22
N GLY A 41 -2.84 -9.48 5.76
CA GLY A 41 -2.52 -9.30 7.17
C GLY A 41 -1.12 -9.75 7.60
N ASN A 42 -0.34 -10.39 6.73
CA ASN A 42 1.03 -10.84 7.00
C ASN A 42 2.04 -9.70 6.77
N ASN A 43 1.86 -8.59 7.48
CA ASN A 43 2.51 -7.32 7.15
C ASN A 43 3.96 -7.21 7.67
N VAL A 44 4.23 -7.71 8.87
CA VAL A 44 5.55 -7.70 9.51
C VAL A 44 6.26 -9.00 9.14
N THR A 45 6.91 -9.02 7.98
CA THR A 45 7.55 -10.22 7.42
C THR A 45 8.86 -9.88 6.72
N GLU A 46 9.76 -10.86 6.61
CA GLU A 46 10.93 -10.86 5.73
C GLU A 46 10.81 -11.86 4.57
N ASP A 47 9.76 -12.69 4.60
CA ASP A 47 9.54 -13.69 3.56
C ASP A 47 9.04 -13.02 2.27
N LYS A 48 9.88 -13.06 1.24
CA LYS A 48 9.57 -12.53 -0.10
C LYS A 48 8.30 -13.17 -0.70
N LYS A 49 7.94 -14.39 -0.29
CA LYS A 49 6.72 -15.08 -0.73
C LYS A 49 5.45 -14.47 -0.12
N GLU A 50 5.57 -13.75 0.98
CA GLU A 50 4.46 -13.02 1.60
C GLU A 50 4.35 -11.58 1.09
N MET A 51 5.31 -11.11 0.29
CA MET A 51 5.32 -9.73 -0.22
C MET A 51 4.81 -9.65 -1.67
N TRP A 52 4.28 -8.49 -2.02
CA TRP A 52 3.98 -8.13 -3.40
C TRP A 52 5.19 -7.49 -4.07
N MET A 53 5.42 -7.90 -5.33
CA MET A 53 6.46 -7.38 -6.22
C MET A 53 5.88 -7.16 -7.61
N CYS A 54 6.34 -6.08 -8.25
CA CYS A 54 6.06 -5.78 -9.65
C CYS A 54 7.37 -5.69 -10.44
N PRO A 55 7.48 -6.28 -11.65
CA PRO A 55 8.56 -5.97 -12.55
C PRO A 55 8.68 -4.46 -12.78
N TYR A 56 9.92 -4.01 -12.95
CA TYR A 56 10.16 -2.63 -13.35
C TYR A 56 9.51 -2.37 -14.72
N SER A 57 8.92 -1.19 -14.87
CA SER A 57 8.29 -0.74 -16.10
C SER A 57 8.69 0.70 -16.38
N SER A 58 9.27 0.96 -17.56
CA SER A 58 9.63 2.31 -17.99
C SER A 58 8.42 3.16 -18.38
N SER A 59 7.26 2.52 -18.52
CA SER A 59 6.05 3.11 -19.08
C SER A 59 5.10 3.71 -18.04
N GLY A 60 5.46 3.70 -16.75
CA GLY A 60 4.72 4.38 -15.69
C GLY A 60 4.86 3.75 -14.30
N ASP A 61 4.34 4.45 -13.30
CA ASP A 61 4.30 4.03 -11.90
C ASP A 61 3.34 2.85 -11.68
N ALA A 62 3.62 2.01 -10.68
CA ALA A 62 2.69 0.95 -10.31
C ALA A 62 1.42 1.53 -9.65
N LEU A 63 0.25 1.26 -10.23
CA LEU A 63 -1.06 1.68 -9.74
C LEU A 63 -1.81 0.49 -9.15
N ILE A 64 -2.06 0.57 -7.84
CA ILE A 64 -2.87 -0.38 -7.07
C ILE A 64 -4.23 0.26 -6.83
N ALA A 65 -5.30 -0.47 -7.11
CA ALA A 65 -6.66 -0.06 -6.80
C ALA A 65 -7.21 -0.90 -5.65
N ILE A 66 -7.89 -0.25 -4.70
CA ILE A 66 -8.62 -0.89 -3.62
C ILE A 66 -10.09 -0.49 -3.75
N GLU A 67 -10.96 -1.46 -4.01
CA GLU A 67 -12.41 -1.24 -4.15
C GLU A 67 -13.10 -1.47 -2.80
N LEU A 68 -13.78 -0.45 -2.30
CA LEU A 68 -14.55 -0.54 -1.06
C LEU A 68 -15.94 -1.14 -1.35
N PRO A 69 -16.49 -1.96 -0.44
CA PRO A 69 -17.81 -2.57 -0.64
C PRO A 69 -18.95 -1.53 -0.63
N GLU A 70 -18.74 -0.39 0.02
CA GLU A 70 -19.68 0.71 0.13
C GLU A 70 -18.93 2.03 0.34
N ALA A 71 -19.63 3.15 0.13
CA ALA A 71 -19.10 4.47 0.42
C ALA A 71 -18.87 4.61 1.93
N MET A 72 -17.67 5.02 2.32
CA MET A 72 -17.29 5.16 3.73
C MET A 72 -16.26 6.26 3.92
N ASN A 73 -16.29 6.89 5.09
CA ASN A 73 -15.34 7.94 5.44
C ASN A 73 -14.00 7.32 5.86
N LEU A 74 -12.96 7.62 5.10
CA LEU A 74 -11.61 7.14 5.36
C LEU A 74 -10.77 8.19 6.10
N GLY A 75 -9.90 7.72 7.00
CA GLY A 75 -8.92 8.57 7.69
C GLY A 75 -7.51 8.45 7.13
N GLY A 76 -7.19 7.35 6.46
CA GLY A 76 -5.86 7.15 5.89
C GLY A 76 -5.59 5.74 5.38
N ILE A 77 -4.34 5.51 5.01
CA ILE A 77 -3.80 4.18 4.70
C ILE A 77 -2.54 3.96 5.54
N ARG A 78 -2.45 2.78 6.16
CA ARG A 78 -1.24 2.27 6.78
C ARG A 78 -0.47 1.40 5.78
N ILE A 79 0.83 1.62 5.68
CA ILE A 79 1.72 0.97 4.72
C ILE A 79 2.83 0.23 5.46
N TRP A 80 3.09 -1.01 5.03
CA TRP A 80 4.32 -1.74 5.31
C TRP A 80 5.10 -1.92 4.02
N ASN A 81 6.24 -1.26 3.95
CA ASN A 81 7.07 -1.25 2.74
C ASN A 81 7.76 -2.62 2.52
N TYR A 82 8.44 -2.79 1.39
CA TYR A 82 9.18 -4.03 1.13
C TYR A 82 10.29 -4.24 2.17
N ASN A 83 10.33 -5.44 2.76
CA ASN A 83 11.13 -5.73 3.94
C ASN A 83 11.90 -7.05 3.81
N GLY A 84 12.55 -7.28 2.66
CA GLY A 84 13.45 -8.43 2.48
C GLY A 84 14.75 -8.29 3.29
N SER A 85 15.90 -8.70 2.74
CA SER A 85 17.19 -8.36 3.36
C SER A 85 17.43 -6.85 3.37
N ILE A 86 18.41 -6.38 4.15
CA ILE A 86 18.77 -4.96 4.21
C ILE A 86 19.06 -4.37 2.83
N GLU A 87 19.73 -5.11 1.94
CA GLU A 87 20.00 -4.72 0.55
C GLU A 87 18.73 -4.73 -0.30
N ASP A 88 17.85 -5.68 -0.06
CA ASP A 88 16.61 -5.83 -0.82
C ASP A 88 15.57 -4.77 -0.44
N THR A 89 15.65 -4.18 0.75
CA THR A 89 14.73 -3.12 1.18
C THR A 89 14.78 -1.86 0.29
N TYR A 90 15.86 -1.66 -0.47
CA TYR A 90 15.97 -0.59 -1.48
C TYR A 90 14.99 -0.75 -2.67
N ARG A 91 14.37 -1.93 -2.82
CA ARG A 91 13.30 -2.17 -3.82
C ARG A 91 11.94 -1.60 -3.39
N GLY A 92 11.82 -1.13 -2.14
CA GLY A 92 10.59 -0.56 -1.61
C GLY A 92 10.15 0.72 -2.33
N ALA A 93 8.88 1.07 -2.17
CA ALA A 93 8.36 2.34 -2.67
C ALA A 93 9.00 3.49 -1.90
N LYS A 94 9.53 4.50 -2.60
CA LYS A 94 10.07 5.73 -1.99
C LYS A 94 9.00 6.81 -1.87
N LEU A 95 8.18 6.94 -2.92
CA LEU A 95 7.11 7.92 -3.03
C LEU A 95 5.81 7.18 -3.29
N VAL A 96 4.73 7.64 -2.66
CA VAL A 96 3.38 7.18 -2.94
C VAL A 96 2.45 8.37 -3.12
N ARG A 97 1.48 8.22 -4.00
CA ARG A 97 0.35 9.13 -4.18
C ARG A 97 -0.91 8.32 -3.94
N ILE A 98 -1.82 8.86 -3.13
CA ILE A 98 -3.07 8.19 -2.79
C ILE A 98 -4.21 9.10 -3.20
N SER A 99 -5.10 8.55 -4.04
CA SER A 99 -6.32 9.22 -4.47
C SER A 99 -7.54 8.41 -4.03
N LEU A 100 -8.62 9.11 -3.69
CA LEU A 100 -9.97 8.55 -3.53
C LEU A 100 -10.81 9.03 -4.70
N ASP A 101 -11.34 8.11 -5.50
CA ASP A 101 -12.13 8.43 -6.70
C ASP A 101 -11.47 9.52 -7.57
N ASP A 102 -10.18 9.30 -7.87
CA ASP A 102 -9.30 10.20 -8.63
C ASP A 102 -8.94 11.55 -7.97
N VAL A 103 -9.46 11.84 -6.77
CA VAL A 103 -9.08 13.02 -5.97
C VAL A 103 -7.89 12.70 -5.09
N LEU A 104 -6.77 13.42 -5.27
CA LEU A 104 -5.57 13.28 -4.44
C LEU A 104 -5.89 13.63 -2.97
N VAL A 105 -5.63 12.70 -2.05
CA VAL A 105 -5.86 12.87 -0.60
C VAL A 105 -4.58 12.83 0.24
N SER A 106 -3.49 12.30 -0.32
CA SER A 106 -2.14 12.41 0.27
C SER A 106 -1.46 13.72 -0.11
N GLU A 107 -0.30 14.00 0.48
CA GLU A 107 0.64 14.96 -0.09
C GLU A 107 1.07 14.51 -1.50
N GLU A 108 1.42 15.45 -2.38
CA GLU A 108 1.88 15.15 -3.75
C GLU A 108 3.11 14.24 -3.78
N CYS A 109 3.98 14.37 -2.77
CA CYS A 109 5.25 13.68 -2.67
C CYS A 109 5.41 12.99 -1.30
N PHE A 110 4.41 12.22 -0.87
CA PHE A 110 4.52 11.51 0.41
C PHE A 110 5.66 10.49 0.39
N ILE A 111 6.64 10.66 1.27
CA ILE A 111 7.81 9.78 1.38
C ILE A 111 7.49 8.60 2.31
N VAL A 112 7.61 7.39 1.77
CA VAL A 112 7.47 6.16 2.55
C VAL A 112 8.84 5.72 3.04
N ARG A 113 8.93 5.39 4.34
CA ARG A 113 10.13 4.86 4.96
C ARG A 113 10.48 3.50 4.35
N ARG A 114 11.78 3.27 4.21
CA ARG A 114 12.32 1.96 3.82
C ARG A 114 11.95 0.92 4.89
N GLY A 115 11.74 -0.32 4.47
CA GLY A 115 11.68 -1.44 5.42
C GLY A 115 13.00 -1.56 6.22
N PRO A 116 12.93 -2.02 7.47
CA PRO A 116 14.13 -2.17 8.30
C PRO A 116 15.06 -3.33 7.89
N GLY A 117 14.56 -4.32 7.14
CA GLY A 117 15.29 -5.54 6.79
C GLY A 117 15.33 -6.57 7.91
N HIS A 118 14.39 -6.47 8.86
CA HIS A 118 14.18 -7.40 9.96
C HIS A 118 12.72 -7.31 10.48
N THR A 119 12.29 -8.18 11.38
CA THR A 119 10.92 -8.23 11.93
C THR A 119 10.78 -7.93 13.43
N HIS A 120 11.81 -7.35 14.06
CA HIS A 120 11.83 -7.10 15.51
C HIS A 120 10.75 -6.14 16.04
N TYR A 121 10.15 -5.32 15.17
CA TYR A 121 9.08 -4.39 15.51
C TYR A 121 8.16 -4.14 14.31
N ASP A 122 6.98 -3.61 14.60
CA ASP A 122 6.06 -3.13 13.56
C ASP A 122 6.60 -1.84 12.93
N PHE A 123 6.90 -1.89 11.63
CA PHE A 123 7.48 -0.79 10.85
C PHE A 123 6.44 -0.04 10.00
N ALA A 124 5.16 -0.18 10.33
CA ALA A 124 4.06 0.56 9.73
C ALA A 124 4.35 2.06 9.59
N GLN A 125 3.82 2.66 8.53
CA GLN A 125 3.72 4.10 8.37
C GLN A 125 2.32 4.47 7.92
N ASP A 126 1.69 5.38 8.65
CA ASP A 126 0.37 5.90 8.31
C ASP A 126 0.51 7.10 7.36
N VAL A 127 -0.30 7.08 6.31
CA VAL A 127 -0.55 8.19 5.40
C VAL A 127 -1.95 8.70 5.74
N ILE A 128 -2.01 9.77 6.51
CA ILE A 128 -3.27 10.37 6.94
C ILE A 128 -3.82 11.23 5.80
N PHE A 129 -5.09 11.06 5.50
CA PHE A 129 -5.74 11.82 4.44
C PHE A 129 -5.98 13.25 4.90
N SER A 130 -5.55 14.21 4.07
CA SER A 130 -5.83 15.62 4.34
C SER A 130 -7.33 15.88 4.09
N LYS A 131 -7.97 16.66 4.97
CA LYS A 131 -9.38 17.07 4.81
C LYS A 131 -9.66 17.88 3.53
N ALA A 132 -8.62 18.30 2.81
CA ALA A 132 -8.73 19.20 1.66
C ALA A 132 -9.38 18.55 0.42
N GLY A 133 -9.60 17.23 0.39
CA GLY A 133 -10.18 16.51 -0.75
C GLY A 133 -11.63 16.03 -0.59
N LEU A 134 -12.29 16.27 0.57
CA LEU A 134 -13.64 15.74 0.86
C LEU A 134 -14.69 16.85 1.04
N ALA A 135 -14.53 17.98 0.35
CA ALA A 135 -15.60 18.97 0.22
C ALA A 135 -16.36 18.70 -1.08
N ASN A 136 -17.47 17.97 -0.99
CA ASN A 136 -18.67 18.11 -1.81
C ASN A 136 -19.85 17.47 -1.07
#